data_AF-A0A0C1ECU5-F1
#
_entry.id   AF-A0A0C1ECU5-F1
#
_cell.length_a   1.000
_cell.length_b   1.000
_cell.length_c   1.000
_cell.angle_alpha   90.00
_cell.angle_beta   90.00
_cell.angle_gamma   90.00
#
_symmetry.space_group_name_H-M   'P 1'
#
loop_
_entity.id
_entity.type
_entity.pdbx_description
1 polymer ?
#
loop_
_entity_poly.entity_id
_entity_poly.type
_entity_poly.pdbx_seq_one_letter_code
_entity_poly.pdbx_strand_id
1 'polypeptide(L)'
;MIDTIIDSFKVSSGPSGSVGIPLGNATSQLFANVYLHELDDFIKQELRERYYLRYCDDFIILSNDKNHLESLIFLIREFLIKRLQLDLHPKKLIIRKLTQGIDFVGYVLFFKHTLVRTRTKQRMKKRLKEAYEIFLQGKIDGVSLDQRLQSYLGILSHANQHTLSQAVKNAYWIRNQCD
;
A
#
# COMPACT_ATOMS: atom_id res chain seq x y z
N MET A 1 20.92 -2.25 -19.93
CA MET A 1 20.83 -3.39 -18.98
C MET A 1 19.38 -3.60 -18.52
N ILE A 2 18.64 -2.51 -18.22
CA ILE A 2 17.19 -2.54 -17.99
C ILE A 2 16.40 -2.99 -19.23
N ASP A 3 16.74 -2.50 -20.43
CA ASP A 3 16.04 -2.86 -21.68
C ASP A 3 16.06 -4.38 -21.93
N THR A 4 17.21 -5.01 -21.68
CA THR A 4 17.39 -6.46 -21.83
C THR A 4 16.48 -7.27 -20.90
N ILE A 5 16.14 -6.74 -19.72
CA ILE A 5 15.28 -7.42 -18.75
C ILE A 5 13.82 -7.29 -19.16
N ILE A 6 13.40 -6.11 -19.61
CA ILE A 6 12.03 -5.84 -20.09
C ILE A 6 11.71 -6.70 -21.32
N ASP A 7 12.65 -6.81 -22.25
CA ASP A 7 12.48 -7.60 -23.48
C ASP A 7 12.56 -9.12 -23.24
N SER A 8 13.21 -9.56 -22.16
CA SER A 8 13.42 -10.99 -21.87
C SER A 8 12.17 -11.73 -21.36
N PHE A 9 11.18 -11.00 -20.82
CA PHE A 9 9.96 -11.60 -20.26
C PHE A 9 8.73 -11.29 -21.09
N LYS A 10 8.49 -12.11 -22.12
CA LYS A 10 7.20 -12.15 -22.84
C LYS A 10 6.26 -13.12 -22.13
N VAL A 11 5.18 -12.60 -21.55
CA VAL A 11 4.08 -13.44 -21.05
C VAL A 11 3.25 -13.91 -22.25
N SER A 12 3.27 -15.21 -22.54
CA SER A 12 2.53 -15.83 -23.66
C SER A 12 1.01 -15.94 -23.44
N SER A 13 0.46 -15.29 -22.42
CA SER A 13 -0.92 -15.49 -21.93
C SER A 13 -1.66 -14.17 -21.73
N GLY A 14 -1.62 -13.29 -22.73
CA GLY A 14 -2.41 -12.06 -22.81
C GLY A 14 -2.72 -11.75 -24.27
N PRO A 15 -3.79 -11.01 -24.58
CA PRO A 15 -4.10 -10.65 -25.96
C PRO A 15 -2.94 -9.84 -26.53
N SER A 16 -2.21 -10.42 -27.48
CA SER A 16 -1.14 -9.83 -28.30
C SER A 16 -0.17 -8.89 -27.57
N GLY A 17 0.92 -9.43 -27.01
CA GLY A 17 2.14 -8.65 -26.75
C GLY A 17 2.17 -7.81 -25.46
N SER A 18 1.48 -8.24 -24.40
CA SER A 18 1.58 -7.59 -23.09
C SER A 18 2.99 -7.72 -22.51
N VAL A 19 3.75 -6.62 -22.52
CA VAL A 19 5.00 -6.45 -21.77
C VAL A 19 4.66 -6.43 -20.28
N GLY A 20 5.35 -7.25 -19.49
CA GLY A 20 5.12 -7.29 -18.05
C GLY A 20 6.04 -8.24 -17.33
N ILE A 21 6.41 -7.88 -16.10
CA ILE A 21 7.19 -8.75 -15.23
C ILE A 21 6.23 -9.69 -14.48
N PRO A 22 6.50 -11.01 -14.39
CA PRO A 22 5.65 -11.92 -13.64
C PRO A 22 5.56 -11.53 -12.16
N LEU A 23 4.34 -11.36 -11.67
CA LEU A 23 4.02 -11.03 -10.28
C LEU A 23 4.21 -12.27 -9.41
N GLY A 24 5.17 -12.23 -8.47
CA GLY A 24 5.34 -13.30 -7.46
C GLY A 24 6.77 -13.78 -7.22
N ASN A 25 7.73 -13.41 -8.08
CA ASN A 25 9.15 -13.69 -7.85
C ASN A 25 9.80 -12.52 -7.09
N ALA A 26 10.64 -12.80 -6.09
CA ALA A 26 11.38 -11.78 -5.33
C ALA A 26 12.24 -10.90 -6.26
N THR A 27 12.81 -11.49 -7.31
CA THR A 27 13.60 -10.74 -8.31
C THR A 27 12.75 -9.74 -9.09
N SER A 28 11.48 -10.07 -9.38
CA SER A 28 10.55 -9.15 -10.04
C SER A 28 10.28 -7.89 -9.22
N GLN A 29 10.18 -8.03 -7.89
CA GLN A 29 9.95 -6.90 -7.00
C GLN A 29 11.18 -5.98 -6.94
N LEU A 30 12.38 -6.56 -6.94
CA LEU A 30 13.62 -5.79 -7.00
C LEU A 30 13.73 -5.04 -8.33
N PHE A 31 13.47 -5.72 -9.46
CA PHE A 31 13.53 -5.09 -10.77
C PHE A 31 12.53 -3.95 -10.93
N ALA A 32 11.31 -4.07 -10.39
CA ALA A 32 10.35 -2.97 -10.39
C ALA A 32 10.88 -1.73 -9.66
N ASN A 33 11.58 -1.90 -8.53
CA ASN A 33 12.17 -0.78 -7.80
C ASN A 33 13.36 -0.16 -8.51
N VAL A 34 14.21 -0.98 -9.14
CA VAL A 34 15.34 -0.50 -9.97
C VAL A 34 14.81 0.24 -11.19
N TYR A 35 13.76 -0.26 -11.83
CA TYR A 35 13.14 0.39 -12.97
C TYR A 35 12.56 1.77 -12.64
N LEU A 36 11.88 1.88 -11.49
CA LEU A 36 11.33 3.15 -11.02
C LEU A 36 12.38 4.09 -10.41
N HIS A 37 13.65 3.69 -10.32
CA HIS A 37 14.71 4.57 -9.80
C HIS A 37 14.90 5.82 -10.68
N GLU A 38 14.73 5.70 -11.99
CA GLU A 38 14.80 6.84 -12.91
C GLU A 38 13.74 7.91 -12.61
N LEU A 39 12.56 7.49 -12.12
CA LEU A 39 11.54 8.42 -11.65
C LEU A 39 11.99 9.16 -10.38
N ASP A 40 12.63 8.46 -9.44
CA ASP A 40 13.15 9.06 -8.21
C ASP A 40 14.19 10.14 -8.54
N ASP A 41 15.11 9.83 -9.45
CA ASP A 41 16.15 10.75 -9.90
C ASP A 41 15.57 11.96 -10.62
N PHE A 42 14.61 11.74 -11.54
CA PHE A 42 13.89 12.83 -12.21
C PHE A 42 13.23 13.78 -11.20
N ILE A 43 12.52 13.24 -10.22
CA ILE A 43 11.80 14.04 -9.22
C ILE A 43 12.79 14.79 -8.30
N LYS A 44 13.91 14.16 -7.92
CA LYS A 44 14.86 14.74 -6.95
C LYS A 44 15.89 15.67 -7.57
N GLN A 45 16.39 15.36 -8.76
CA GLN A 45 17.48 16.11 -9.39
C GLN A 45 16.96 17.16 -10.37
N GLU A 46 15.97 16.80 -11.19
CA GLU A 46 15.45 17.69 -12.23
C GLU A 46 14.32 18.58 -11.67
N LEU A 47 13.27 17.98 -11.10
CA LEU A 47 12.15 18.75 -10.52
C LEU A 47 12.49 19.35 -9.15
N ARG A 48 13.49 18.79 -8.46
CA ARG A 48 13.97 19.23 -7.13
C ARG A 48 12.89 19.22 -6.05
N GLU A 49 11.98 18.26 -6.11
CA GLU A 49 10.91 18.12 -5.11
C GLU A 49 11.47 17.65 -3.77
N ARG A 50 11.53 18.58 -2.81
CA ARG A 50 12.08 18.32 -1.48
C ARG A 50 11.33 17.22 -0.76
N TYR A 51 10.00 17.27 -0.77
CA TYR A 51 9.13 16.36 -0.02
C TYR A 51 8.50 15.33 -0.96
N TYR A 52 9.27 14.28 -1.27
CA TYR A 52 8.87 13.16 -2.10
C TYR A 52 9.07 11.86 -1.33
N LEU A 53 8.05 10.99 -1.36
CA LEU A 53 8.06 9.66 -0.75
C LEU A 53 7.52 8.65 -1.75
N ARG A 54 8.18 7.50 -1.89
CA ARG A 54 7.72 6.38 -2.72
C ARG A 54 7.71 5.08 -1.93
N TYR A 55 6.67 4.28 -2.15
CA TYR A 55 6.56 2.90 -1.71
C TYR A 55 6.11 2.04 -2.90
N CYS A 56 7.03 1.25 -3.45
CA CYS A 56 6.80 0.51 -4.70
C CYS A 56 6.32 1.45 -5.83
N ASP A 57 5.10 1.24 -6.33
CA ASP A 57 4.43 2.03 -7.36
C ASP A 57 3.69 3.27 -6.84
N ASP A 58 3.35 3.30 -5.55
CA ASP A 58 2.63 4.41 -4.93
C ASP A 58 3.63 5.48 -4.44
N PHE A 59 3.45 6.74 -4.86
CA PHE A 59 4.27 7.85 -4.40
C PHE A 59 3.44 9.09 -4.03
N ILE A 60 4.04 9.95 -3.19
CA ILE A 60 3.45 11.20 -2.68
C ILE A 60 4.47 12.32 -2.86
N ILE A 61 3.99 13.47 -3.34
CA ILE A 61 4.72 14.74 -3.33
C ILE A 61 3.93 15.73 -2.47
N LEU A 62 4.64 16.45 -1.59
CA LEU A 62 4.03 17.48 -0.73
C LEU A 62 4.51 18.86 -1.15
N SER A 63 3.55 19.75 -1.39
CA SER A 63 3.80 21.18 -1.64
C SER A 63 2.70 22.02 -0.99
N ASN A 64 3.03 23.27 -0.70
CA ASN A 64 2.06 24.28 -0.24
C ASN A 64 1.32 24.95 -1.41
N ASP A 65 1.78 24.74 -2.65
CA ASP A 65 1.17 25.30 -3.86
C ASP A 65 0.45 24.20 -4.66
N LYS A 66 -0.87 24.35 -4.79
CA LYS A 66 -1.71 23.44 -5.57
C LYS A 66 -1.43 23.52 -7.06
N ASN A 67 -1.17 24.71 -7.59
CA ASN A 67 -0.91 24.92 -9.02
C ASN A 67 0.42 24.27 -9.42
N HIS A 68 1.41 24.33 -8.52
CA HIS A 68 2.66 23.59 -8.66
C HIS A 68 2.42 22.08 -8.71
N LEU A 69 1.61 21.51 -7.81
CA LEU A 69 1.28 20.08 -7.87
C LEU A 69 0.57 19.69 -9.17
N GLU A 70 -0.30 20.57 -9.69
CA GLU A 70 -0.99 20.37 -10.97
C GLU A 70 -0.02 20.39 -12.16
N SER A 71 0.98 21.27 -12.15
CA SER A 71 2.00 21.30 -13.20
C SER A 71 2.92 20.07 -13.15
N LEU A 72 3.29 19.61 -11.95
CA LEU A 72 4.10 18.40 -11.77
C LEU A 72 3.42 17.15 -12.35
N ILE A 73 2.10 17.05 -12.27
CA ILE A 73 1.36 15.90 -12.85
C ILE A 73 1.65 15.77 -14.34
N PHE A 74 1.64 16.88 -15.08
CA PHE A 74 1.93 16.88 -16.51
C PHE A 74 3.38 16.45 -16.77
N LEU A 75 4.34 17.05 -16.06
CA LEU A 75 5.77 16.76 -16.22
C LEU A 75 6.10 15.28 -15.90
N ILE A 76 5.56 14.76 -14.80
CA ILE A 76 5.76 13.37 -14.38
C ILE A 76 5.12 12.42 -15.39
N ARG A 77 3.89 12.71 -15.85
CA ARG A 77 3.22 11.86 -16.83
C ARG A 77 4.00 11.81 -18.15
N GLU A 78 4.46 12.95 -18.65
CA GLU A 78 5.29 13.02 -19.86
C GLU A 78 6.59 12.24 -19.71
N PHE A 79 7.26 12.35 -18.56
CA PHE A 79 8.45 11.56 -18.26
C PHE A 79 8.16 10.06 -18.26
N LEU A 80 7.12 9.64 -17.54
CA LEU A 80 6.73 8.23 -17.43
C LEU A 80 6.42 7.62 -18.80
N ILE A 81 5.67 8.32 -19.65
CA ILE A 81 5.31 7.83 -20.98
C ILE A 81 6.56 7.74 -21.88
N LYS A 82 7.39 8.77 -21.90
CA LYS A 82 8.52 8.87 -22.84
C LYS A 82 9.72 8.02 -22.44
N ARG A 83 10.02 7.91 -21.14
CA ARG A 83 11.21 7.22 -20.62
C ARG A 83 10.91 5.82 -20.13
N LEU A 84 9.82 5.67 -19.38
CA LEU A 84 9.48 4.41 -18.71
C LEU A 84 8.31 3.66 -19.37
N GLN A 85 7.73 4.17 -20.47
CA GLN A 85 6.56 3.56 -21.12
C GLN A 85 5.42 3.23 -20.12
N LEU A 86 5.29 4.02 -19.06
CA LEU A 86 4.29 3.90 -18.02
C LEU A 86 3.30 5.07 -18.10
N ASP A 87 2.08 4.86 -17.62
CA ASP A 87 1.09 5.94 -17.48
C ASP A 87 0.51 5.98 -16.07
N LEU A 88 0.12 7.19 -15.63
CA LEU A 88 -0.51 7.40 -14.34
C LEU A 88 -1.97 6.96 -14.40
N HIS A 89 -2.39 6.15 -13.43
CA HIS A 89 -3.78 5.69 -13.38
C HIS A 89 -4.73 6.86 -13.02
N PRO A 90 -5.67 7.24 -13.90
CA PRO A 90 -6.43 8.49 -13.78
C PRO A 90 -7.29 8.56 -12.51
N LYS A 91 -7.82 7.43 -12.05
CA LYS A 91 -8.64 7.37 -10.81
C LYS A 91 -7.83 7.32 -9.52
N LYS A 92 -6.53 7.02 -9.58
CA LYS A 92 -5.67 6.91 -8.39
C LYS A 92 -4.92 8.21 -8.11
N LEU A 93 -4.79 9.07 -9.11
CA LEU A 93 -4.21 10.39 -8.98
C LEU A 93 -5.17 11.32 -8.21
N ILE A 94 -4.71 11.83 -7.07
CA ILE A 94 -5.52 12.61 -6.15
C ILE A 94 -4.67 13.73 -5.54
N ILE A 95 -5.14 14.97 -5.63
CA ILE A 95 -4.60 16.11 -4.86
C ILE A 95 -5.53 16.38 -3.68
N ARG A 96 -5.00 16.36 -2.45
CA ARG A 96 -5.76 16.55 -1.21
C ARG A 96 -4.97 17.37 -0.20
N LYS A 97 -5.70 18.00 0.73
CA LYS A 97 -5.09 18.68 1.88
C LYS A 97 -4.70 17.66 2.94
N LEU A 98 -3.60 17.92 3.66
CA LEU A 98 -3.15 17.08 4.80
C LEU A 98 -4.23 16.93 5.88
N THR A 99 -5.09 17.93 6.05
CA THR A 99 -6.20 17.90 7.02
C THR A 99 -7.28 16.88 6.68
N GLN A 100 -7.39 16.47 5.41
CA GLN A 100 -8.35 15.46 4.96
C GLN A 100 -7.85 14.03 5.17
N GLY A 101 -6.58 13.87 5.52
CA GLY A 101 -5.91 12.57 5.63
C GLY A 101 -5.47 12.03 4.27
N ILE A 102 -4.33 11.34 4.26
CA ILE A 102 -3.76 10.72 3.06
C ILE A 102 -3.80 9.20 3.21
N ASP A 103 -4.49 8.53 2.30
CA ASP A 103 -4.47 7.07 2.18
C ASP A 103 -3.10 6.63 1.64
N PHE A 104 -2.28 5.98 2.46
CA PHE A 104 -0.94 5.51 2.06
C PHE A 104 -0.57 4.21 2.79
N VAL A 105 -0.12 3.20 2.04
CA VAL A 105 0.40 1.90 2.53
C VAL A 105 -0.46 1.27 3.65
N GLY A 106 -1.79 1.26 3.47
CA GLY A 106 -2.73 0.62 4.40
C GLY A 106 -3.19 1.49 5.58
N TYR A 107 -2.69 2.72 5.69
CA TYR A 107 -3.06 3.71 6.70
C TYR A 107 -3.69 4.95 6.06
N VAL A 108 -4.27 5.79 6.93
CA VAL A 108 -4.73 7.14 6.66
C VAL A 108 -3.90 8.06 7.55
N LEU A 109 -3.00 8.81 6.95
CA LEU A 109 -2.05 9.68 7.63
C LEU A 109 -2.66 11.07 7.83
N PHE A 110 -2.78 11.53 9.08
CA PHE A 110 -3.10 12.91 9.43
C PHE A 110 -1.88 13.58 10.07
N PHE A 111 -1.89 14.92 10.11
CA PHE A 111 -0.80 15.70 10.71
C PHE A 111 -0.47 15.30 12.16
N LYS A 112 -1.48 14.97 12.98
CA LYS A 112 -1.29 14.65 14.41
C LYS A 112 -1.42 13.18 14.75
N HIS A 113 -1.90 12.35 13.84
CA HIS A 113 -2.24 10.96 14.15
C HIS A 113 -2.38 10.11 12.89
N THR A 114 -2.24 8.80 13.04
CA THR A 114 -2.38 7.82 11.96
C THR A 114 -3.54 6.89 12.27
N LEU A 115 -4.39 6.63 11.27
CA LEU A 115 -5.50 5.68 11.38
C LEU A 115 -5.28 4.50 10.45
N VAL A 116 -5.67 3.29 10.85
CA VAL A 116 -5.81 2.18 9.89
C VAL A 116 -6.93 2.48 8.89
N ARG A 117 -6.73 2.12 7.63
CA ARG A 117 -7.72 2.31 6.56
C ARG A 117 -9.03 1.57 6.85
N THR A 118 -10.18 2.17 6.56
CA THR A 118 -11.50 1.59 6.84
C THR A 118 -11.67 0.19 6.24
N ARG A 119 -11.22 -0.03 5.01
CA ARG A 119 -11.24 -1.34 4.36
C ARG A 119 -10.44 -2.40 5.14
N THR A 120 -9.28 -2.01 5.67
CA THR A 120 -8.44 -2.89 6.50
C THR A 120 -9.14 -3.23 7.81
N LYS A 121 -9.76 -2.24 8.48
CA LYS A 121 -10.57 -2.49 9.70
C LYS A 121 -11.70 -3.48 9.44
N GLN A 122 -12.45 -3.29 8.36
CA GLN A 122 -13.57 -4.17 7.99
C GLN A 122 -13.09 -5.59 7.69
N ARG A 123 -12.00 -5.72 6.93
CA ARG A 123 -11.39 -7.02 6.61
C ARG A 123 -10.90 -7.73 7.88
N MET A 124 -10.23 -7.02 8.78
CA MET A 124 -9.76 -7.55 10.06
C MET A 124 -10.92 -8.09 10.90
N LYS A 125 -11.99 -7.31 11.09
CA LYS A 125 -13.18 -7.75 11.84
C LYS A 125 -13.80 -9.01 11.25
N LYS A 126 -13.98 -9.03 9.92
CA LYS A 126 -14.54 -10.20 9.22
C LYS A 126 -13.66 -11.45 9.42
N ARG A 127 -12.35 -11.32 9.22
CA ARG A 127 -11.40 -12.45 9.30
C ARG A 127 -11.24 -12.99 10.72
N LEU A 128 -11.26 -12.12 11.73
CA LEU A 128 -11.26 -12.55 13.13
C LEU A 128 -12.54 -13.29 13.51
N LYS A 129 -13.70 -12.81 13.04
CA LYS A 129 -14.98 -13.51 13.25
C LYS A 129 -14.95 -14.91 12.62
N GLU A 130 -14.54 -15.00 11.35
CA GLU A 130 -14.39 -16.28 10.64
C GLU A 130 -13.40 -17.21 11.36
N ALA A 131 -12.26 -16.69 11.83
CA ALA A 131 -11.28 -17.48 12.58
C ALA A 131 -11.87 -18.04 13.88
N TYR A 132 -12.63 -17.23 14.61
CA TYR A 132 -13.30 -17.64 15.84
C TYR A 132 -14.36 -18.71 15.59
N GLU A 133 -15.16 -18.60 14.53
CA GLU A 133 -16.14 -19.63 14.15
C GLU A 133 -15.48 -20.97 13.82
N ILE A 134 -14.30 -20.95 13.18
CA ILE A 134 -13.51 -22.15 12.87
C ILE A 134 -12.91 -22.75 14.16
N PHE A 135 -12.50 -21.91 15.12
CA PHE A 135 -12.03 -22.35 16.43
C PHE A 135 -13.11 -23.09 17.22
N LEU A 136 -14.34 -22.55 17.28
CA LEU A 136 -15.47 -23.21 17.94
C LEU A 136 -15.85 -24.55 17.30
N GLN A 137 -15.53 -24.74 16.01
CA GLN A 137 -15.72 -26.02 15.30
C GLN A 137 -14.59 -27.02 15.58
N GLY A 138 -13.59 -26.69 16.42
CA GLY A 138 -12.43 -27.54 16.71
C GLY A 138 -11.45 -27.69 15.55
N LYS A 139 -11.54 -26.84 14.51
CA LYS A 139 -10.72 -26.94 13.29
C LYS A 139 -9.39 -26.20 13.41
N ILE A 140 -9.26 -25.29 14.36
CA ILE A 140 -8.01 -24.64 14.74
C ILE A 140 -7.89 -24.63 16.26
N ASP A 141 -6.67 -24.61 16.77
CA ASP A 141 -6.39 -24.50 18.19
C ASP A 141 -6.36 -23.03 18.66
N GLY A 142 -6.36 -22.84 19.98
CA GLY A 142 -6.29 -21.50 20.59
C GLY A 142 -5.02 -20.75 20.20
N VAL A 143 -3.90 -21.46 20.04
CA VAL A 143 -2.62 -20.87 19.62
C VAL A 143 -2.70 -20.28 18.22
N SER A 144 -3.30 -20.99 17.25
CA SER A 144 -3.49 -20.46 15.89
C SER A 144 -4.41 -19.24 15.87
N LEU A 145 -5.43 -19.21 16.73
CA LEU A 145 -6.33 -18.07 16.87
C LEU A 145 -5.60 -16.86 17.48
N ASP A 146 -4.80 -17.07 18.53
CA ASP A 146 -3.96 -16.05 19.16
C ASP A 146 -2.95 -15.46 18.16
N GLN A 147 -2.29 -16.27 17.35
CA GLN A 147 -1.35 -15.78 16.33
C GLN A 147 -2.02 -14.82 15.34
N ARG A 148 -3.25 -15.13 14.90
CA ARG A 148 -4.03 -14.25 14.01
C ARG A 148 -4.38 -12.93 14.70
N LEU A 149 -4.76 -12.98 15.98
CA LEU A 149 -5.02 -11.79 16.78
C LEU A 149 -3.76 -10.93 16.93
N GLN A 150 -2.62 -11.53 17.30
CA GLN A 150 -1.36 -10.82 17.49
C GLN A 150 -0.88 -10.14 16.19
N SER A 151 -1.03 -10.81 15.04
CA SER A 151 -0.74 -10.21 13.74
C SER A 151 -1.53 -8.91 13.51
N TYR A 152 -2.82 -8.90 13.83
CA TYR A 152 -3.65 -7.70 13.71
C TYR A 152 -3.32 -6.64 14.76
N LEU A 153 -2.98 -7.03 15.99
CA LEU A 153 -2.52 -6.10 17.02
C LEU A 153 -1.22 -5.40 16.61
N GLY A 154 -0.31 -6.10 15.91
CA GLY A 154 0.88 -5.50 15.31
C GLY A 154 0.57 -4.42 14.28
N ILE A 155 -0.45 -4.61 13.44
CA ILE A 155 -0.89 -3.55 12.49
C ILE A 155 -1.49 -2.36 13.26
N LEU A 156 -2.25 -2.63 14.32
CA LEU A 156 -2.88 -1.57 15.12
C LEU A 156 -1.88 -0.78 15.98
N SER A 157 -0.73 -1.36 16.34
CA SER A 157 0.27 -0.66 17.16
C SER A 157 0.92 0.52 16.44
N HIS A 158 0.97 0.48 15.11
CA HIS A 158 1.48 1.57 14.27
C HIS A 158 0.45 2.67 13.97
N ALA A 159 -0.76 2.57 14.53
CA ALA A 159 -1.81 3.56 14.38
C ALA A 159 -2.25 4.12 15.75
N ASN A 160 -2.66 5.38 15.78
CA ASN A 160 -3.27 6.03 16.95
C ASN A 160 -4.72 5.53 17.16
N GLN A 161 -4.89 4.22 17.34
CA GLN A 161 -6.19 3.57 17.47
C GLN A 161 -6.27 2.72 18.74
N HIS A 162 -5.89 3.33 19.86
CA HIS A 162 -5.92 2.68 21.16
C HIS A 162 -7.32 2.11 21.49
N THR A 163 -8.39 2.86 21.18
CA THR A 163 -9.78 2.40 21.37
C THR A 163 -10.15 1.21 20.49
N LEU A 164 -9.65 1.14 19.26
CA LEU A 164 -9.91 -0.01 18.37
C LEU A 164 -9.12 -1.24 18.81
N SER A 165 -7.87 -1.06 19.23
CA SER A 165 -7.05 -2.13 19.80
C SER A 165 -7.72 -2.73 21.03
N GLN A 166 -8.24 -1.89 21.93
CA GLN A 166 -8.99 -2.34 23.10
C GLN A 166 -10.32 -3.02 22.72
N ALA A 167 -11.06 -2.52 21.74
CA ALA A 167 -12.28 -3.18 21.27
C ALA A 167 -12.00 -4.57 20.67
N VAL A 168 -10.89 -4.74 19.94
CA VAL A 168 -10.46 -6.02 19.39
C VAL A 168 -10.03 -6.99 20.50
N LYS A 169 -9.27 -6.50 21.49
CA LYS A 169 -8.91 -7.29 22.68
C LYS A 169 -10.15 -7.69 23.48
N ASN A 170 -11.05 -6.76 23.78
CA ASN A 170 -12.25 -7.06 24.58
C ASN A 170 -13.19 -8.04 23.87
N ALA A 171 -13.36 -7.91 22.55
CA ALA A 171 -14.13 -8.87 21.77
C ALA A 171 -13.53 -10.29 21.80
N TYR A 172 -12.22 -10.40 21.99
CA TYR A 172 -11.51 -11.66 22.16
C TYR A 172 -11.62 -12.20 23.59
N TRP A 173 -11.28 -11.37 24.58
CA TRP A 173 -11.22 -11.73 25.99
C TRP A 173 -12.58 -12.04 26.61
N ILE A 174 -13.65 -11.30 26.25
CA ILE A 174 -15.01 -11.59 26.73
C ILE A 174 -15.49 -12.97 26.23
N ARG A 175 -14.99 -13.43 25.09
CA ARG A 175 -15.43 -14.69 24.47
C ARG A 175 -14.68 -15.91 24.98
N ASN A 176 -13.42 -15.75 25.39
CA ASN A 176 -12.62 -16.83 26.00
C ASN A 176 -12.87 -17.03 27.51
N GLN A 177 -13.72 -16.22 28.16
CA GLN A 177 -14.12 -16.40 29.57
C GLN A 177 -15.52 -17.04 29.72
N CYS A 178 -16.21 -17.36 28.62
CA CYS A 178 -17.52 -18.00 28.63
C CYS A 178 -17.47 -19.51 28.34
N ASP A 179 -16.27 -20.09 28.25
CA ASP A 179 -15.99 -21.53 28.25
C ASP A 179 -15.34 -21.92 29.59
#